data_AF-A0A841JRP1-F1
#
_entry.id   AF-A0A841JRP1-F1
#
_cell.length_a   1.000
_cell.length_b   1.000
_cell.length_c   1.000
_cell.angle_alpha   90.00
_cell.angle_beta   90.00
_cell.angle_gamma   90.00
#
_symmetry.space_group_name_H-M   'P 1'
#
loop_
_entity.id
_entity.type
_entity.pdbx_description
1 polymer ?
#
loop_
_entity_poly.entity_id
_entity_poly.type
_entity_poly.pdbx_seq_one_letter_code
_entity_poly.pdbx_strand_id
1 'polypeptide(L)'
;MSCSSSKPSKRPHNKKRQALPRATTILASVLILAPSLTGSLANAQQGPSAISPSSSSVSVVQPGAPGQPTKRLPSSTTGIVPQLSKADVDFMQGMVMHHGQAVEMTALIPSHTENKAVRSIGERISISQTDEMKFMRRWLAARGQSTSMEMANMPGMDMPMMPGMLTPAQMDALRHATGAEFDHLFLTGMMQHHGGALVMVKDLFDAPGAGQDADLFDFATDVDNTQRAEIKIMQNMLKEKE
;
A
#
# COMPACT_ATOMS: atom_id res chain seq x y z
N MET A 1 -59.01 -25.47 9.54
CA MET A 1 -59.08 -26.85 9.01
C MET A 1 -57.81 -27.11 8.24
N SER A 2 -57.01 -28.06 8.73
CA SER A 2 -55.67 -28.42 8.27
C SER A 2 -55.69 -29.18 6.94
N CYS A 3 -54.67 -28.97 6.10
CA CYS A 3 -53.97 -30.12 5.51
C CYS A 3 -52.53 -29.75 5.15
N SER A 4 -51.63 -30.41 5.86
CA SER A 4 -50.19 -30.44 5.69
C SER A 4 -49.87 -31.49 4.62
N SER A 5 -48.95 -31.21 3.69
CA SER A 5 -48.33 -32.27 2.91
C SER A 5 -46.86 -31.97 2.67
N SER A 6 -46.04 -32.98 2.91
CA SER A 6 -44.62 -32.88 3.17
C SER A 6 -43.82 -33.80 2.23
N LYS A 7 -42.77 -33.22 1.61
CA LYS A 7 -41.48 -33.81 1.18
C LYS A 7 -41.50 -34.84 0.01
N PRO A 8 -40.41 -34.93 -0.82
CA PRO A 8 -39.10 -35.34 -0.33
C PRO A 8 -37.85 -34.58 -0.83
N SER A 9 -36.83 -34.75 0.03
CA SER A 9 -35.43 -34.39 -0.04
C SER A 9 -34.66 -35.07 -1.19
N LYS A 10 -33.81 -34.33 -1.91
CA LYS A 10 -32.71 -34.89 -2.71
C LYS A 10 -31.37 -34.38 -2.17
N ARG A 11 -30.54 -35.33 -1.73
CA ARG A 11 -29.14 -35.14 -1.29
C ARG A 11 -28.20 -35.00 -2.51
N PRO A 12 -26.96 -34.50 -2.31
CA PRO A 12 -26.17 -33.85 -3.35
C PRO A 12 -25.28 -34.82 -4.15
N HIS A 13 -24.99 -34.44 -5.40
CA HIS A 13 -23.97 -35.11 -6.23
C HIS A 13 -22.56 -34.63 -5.89
N ASN A 14 -21.82 -35.52 -5.23
CA ASN A 14 -20.38 -35.47 -4.99
C ASN A 14 -19.62 -35.67 -6.32
N LYS A 15 -18.95 -34.64 -6.84
CA LYS A 15 -17.95 -34.80 -7.92
C LYS A 15 -16.54 -34.78 -7.31
N LYS A 16 -15.92 -35.96 -7.35
CA LYS A 16 -14.56 -36.23 -6.90
C LYS A 16 -13.53 -35.36 -7.63
N ARG A 17 -12.59 -34.83 -6.85
CA ARG A 17 -11.34 -34.20 -7.28
C ARG A 17 -10.49 -35.21 -8.06
N GLN A 18 -9.92 -34.78 -9.18
CA GLN A 18 -8.82 -35.50 -9.84
C GLN A 18 -7.59 -34.60 -9.81
N ALA A 19 -6.52 -35.10 -9.19
CA ALA A 19 -5.20 -34.47 -9.14
C ALA A 19 -4.32 -35.08 -10.25
N LEU A 20 -3.61 -34.25 -11.00
CA LEU A 20 -2.58 -34.70 -11.95
C LEU A 20 -1.22 -34.88 -11.25
N PRO A 21 -0.39 -35.86 -11.68
CA PRO A 21 0.87 -36.20 -11.02
C PRO A 21 2.04 -35.26 -11.37
N ARG A 22 2.93 -35.10 -10.39
CA ARG A 22 4.24 -34.44 -10.49
C ARG A 22 5.20 -35.26 -11.36
N ALA A 23 5.83 -34.62 -12.34
CA ALA A 23 6.95 -35.18 -13.10
C ALA A 23 8.26 -35.05 -12.31
N THR A 24 8.97 -36.16 -12.16
CA THR A 24 10.29 -36.28 -11.52
C THR A 24 11.34 -36.41 -12.62
N THR A 25 12.32 -35.52 -12.67
CA THR A 25 13.47 -35.62 -13.59
C THR A 25 14.72 -35.95 -12.79
N ILE A 26 15.37 -37.08 -13.14
CA ILE A 26 16.57 -37.63 -12.51
C ILE A 26 17.83 -37.14 -13.25
N LEU A 27 18.89 -36.96 -12.45
CA LEU A 27 20.32 -36.73 -12.71
C LEU A 27 20.92 -37.22 -14.03
N ALA A 28 21.94 -36.49 -14.51
CA ALA A 28 23.16 -37.09 -15.05
C ALA A 28 24.37 -36.17 -14.82
N SER A 29 25.24 -36.53 -13.86
CA SER A 29 26.59 -35.98 -13.70
C SER A 29 27.55 -36.80 -14.54
N VAL A 30 28.35 -36.17 -15.41
CA VAL A 30 29.40 -36.84 -16.18
C VAL A 30 30.75 -36.26 -15.76
N LEU A 31 31.57 -37.12 -15.14
CA LEU A 31 32.96 -36.92 -14.76
C LEU A 31 33.83 -37.52 -15.87
N ILE A 32 34.73 -36.74 -16.48
CA ILE A 32 35.74 -37.25 -17.42
C ILE A 32 37.13 -36.77 -16.99
N LEU A 33 38.02 -37.76 -16.82
CA LEU A 33 39.40 -37.67 -16.40
C LEU A 33 40.33 -37.50 -17.63
N ALA A 34 41.40 -36.74 -17.45
CA ALA A 34 42.39 -36.28 -18.45
C ALA A 34 43.24 -37.40 -19.10
N PRO A 35 44.01 -37.03 -20.15
CA PRO A 35 45.46 -37.18 -20.00
C PRO A 35 46.30 -36.01 -20.55
N SER A 36 47.50 -35.90 -19.97
CA SER A 36 48.55 -34.90 -20.14
C SER A 36 49.34 -35.06 -21.44
N LEU A 37 49.55 -33.97 -22.18
CA LEU A 37 50.61 -33.87 -23.19
C LEU A 37 51.52 -32.68 -22.86
N THR A 38 52.80 -32.98 -22.67
CA THR A 38 53.90 -32.03 -22.48
C THR A 38 54.37 -31.51 -23.83
N GLY A 39 54.32 -30.18 -24.01
CA GLY A 39 54.87 -29.47 -25.18
C GLY A 39 55.39 -28.11 -24.74
N SER A 40 56.72 -27.93 -24.83
CA SER A 40 57.43 -26.72 -24.42
C SER A 40 57.48 -25.75 -25.61
N LEU A 41 56.90 -24.56 -25.45
CA LEU A 41 57.14 -23.39 -26.29
C LEU A 41 57.17 -22.15 -25.39
N ALA A 42 58.28 -21.42 -25.46
CA ALA A 42 58.52 -20.18 -24.74
C ALA A 42 57.44 -19.14 -25.07
N ASN A 43 56.81 -18.56 -24.04
CA ASN A 43 56.08 -17.31 -24.21
C ASN A 43 56.26 -16.43 -22.98
N ALA A 44 56.50 -15.14 -23.23
CA ALA A 44 56.90 -14.13 -22.29
C ALA A 44 56.01 -14.04 -21.05
N GLN A 45 56.65 -13.92 -19.89
CA GLN A 45 56.02 -13.67 -18.60
C GLN A 45 55.40 -12.28 -18.58
N GLN A 46 54.13 -12.18 -19.01
CA GLN A 46 53.25 -11.06 -18.66
C GLN A 46 52.53 -11.44 -17.37
N GLY A 47 52.90 -10.79 -16.27
CA GLY A 47 52.21 -10.95 -15.00
C GLY A 47 50.72 -10.58 -15.14
N PRO A 48 49.85 -11.10 -14.27
CA PRO A 48 48.45 -10.72 -14.27
C PRO A 48 48.38 -9.22 -13.94
N SER A 49 48.07 -8.40 -14.93
CA SER A 49 47.60 -7.03 -14.69
C SER A 49 46.37 -7.14 -13.81
N ALA A 50 46.52 -6.76 -12.54
CA ALA A 50 45.41 -6.56 -11.64
C ALA A 50 44.40 -5.65 -12.34
N ILE A 51 43.21 -6.18 -12.62
CA ILE A 51 42.06 -5.35 -12.99
C ILE A 51 41.70 -4.63 -11.70
N SER A 52 42.32 -3.49 -11.46
CA SER A 52 41.88 -2.55 -10.44
C SER A 52 40.41 -2.26 -10.72
N PRO A 53 39.48 -2.45 -9.77
CA PRO A 53 38.13 -1.95 -9.94
C PRO A 53 38.26 -0.44 -10.10
N SER A 54 38.04 0.05 -11.32
CA SER A 54 37.92 1.48 -11.58
C SER A 54 36.78 1.98 -10.71
N SER A 55 37.13 2.67 -9.63
CA SER A 55 36.19 3.38 -8.76
C SER A 55 35.56 4.48 -9.60
N SER A 56 34.49 4.15 -10.33
CA SER A 56 33.64 5.14 -10.97
C SER A 56 32.99 5.95 -9.87
N SER A 57 33.64 7.06 -9.50
CA SER A 57 33.16 8.02 -8.53
C SER A 57 31.79 8.52 -8.99
N VAL A 58 30.76 8.34 -8.15
CA VAL A 58 29.42 8.86 -8.38
C VAL A 58 29.53 10.37 -8.60
N SER A 59 29.27 10.84 -9.82
CA SER A 59 29.35 12.26 -10.13
C SER A 59 28.00 12.93 -9.85
N VAL A 60 27.94 13.77 -8.81
CA VAL A 60 26.75 14.57 -8.51
C VAL A 60 26.71 15.77 -9.46
N VAL A 61 25.58 15.93 -10.13
CA VAL A 61 25.38 16.96 -11.16
C VAL A 61 24.22 17.84 -10.73
N GLN A 62 24.44 19.15 -10.66
CA GLN A 62 23.42 20.15 -10.33
C GLN A 62 22.91 20.81 -11.62
N PRO A 63 21.65 20.56 -12.01
CA PRO A 63 21.02 21.29 -13.11
C PRO A 63 21.05 22.80 -12.87
N GLY A 64 21.36 23.56 -13.91
CA GLY A 64 21.23 25.01 -13.88
C GLY A 64 19.77 25.46 -13.93
N ALA A 65 19.52 26.74 -13.67
CA ALA A 65 18.23 27.37 -14.00
C ALA A 65 17.90 27.23 -15.50
N PRO A 66 16.64 27.41 -15.93
CA PRO A 66 16.29 27.39 -17.35
C PRO A 66 17.20 28.31 -18.19
N GLY A 67 17.89 27.73 -19.18
CA GLY A 67 18.85 28.43 -20.03
C GLY A 67 20.29 28.51 -19.49
N GLN A 68 20.60 27.96 -18.31
CA GLN A 68 21.94 27.94 -17.74
C GLN A 68 22.58 26.54 -17.82
N PRO A 69 23.93 26.47 -17.99
CA PRO A 69 24.63 25.20 -18.07
C PRO A 69 24.61 24.47 -16.73
N THR A 70 24.63 23.15 -16.82
CA THR A 70 24.66 22.25 -15.67
C THR A 70 26.05 22.21 -15.04
N LYS A 71 26.15 22.21 -13.71
CA LYS A 71 27.42 22.19 -12.96
C LYS A 71 27.68 20.83 -12.31
N ARG A 72 28.91 20.33 -12.40
CA ARG A 72 29.36 19.16 -11.61
C ARG A 72 29.75 19.63 -10.21
N LEU A 73 29.21 18.98 -9.19
CA LEU A 73 29.54 19.25 -7.79
C LEU A 73 30.70 18.35 -7.34
N PRO A 74 31.53 18.82 -6.38
CA PRO A 74 32.61 17.99 -5.85
C PRO A 74 32.05 16.72 -5.18
N SER A 75 32.83 15.64 -5.20
CA SER A 75 32.44 14.35 -4.60
C SER A 75 32.19 14.42 -3.09
N SER A 76 32.63 15.51 -2.45
CA SER A 76 32.39 15.84 -1.03
C SER A 76 31.08 16.57 -0.78
N THR A 77 30.26 16.82 -1.81
CA THR A 77 28.94 17.42 -1.62
C THR A 77 28.02 16.43 -0.91
N THR A 78 27.69 16.77 0.33
CA THR A 78 26.65 16.09 1.10
C THR A 78 25.32 16.81 0.88
N GLY A 79 24.29 16.08 0.47
CA GLY A 79 22.93 16.61 0.43
C GLY A 79 22.45 16.94 1.86
N ILE A 80 21.72 18.05 2.01
CA ILE A 80 21.00 18.31 3.25
C ILE A 80 19.76 17.44 3.21
N VAL A 81 19.71 16.42 4.06
CA VAL A 81 18.48 15.65 4.26
C VAL A 81 17.51 16.52 5.07
N PRO A 82 16.25 16.69 4.62
CA PRO A 82 15.25 17.37 5.42
C PRO A 82 15.17 16.76 6.83
N GLN A 83 15.07 17.62 7.84
CA GLN A 83 14.89 17.13 9.20
C GLN A 83 13.52 16.45 9.31
N LEU A 84 13.46 15.34 10.03
CA LEU A 84 12.20 14.65 10.31
C LEU A 84 11.27 15.59 11.08
N SER A 85 10.15 15.98 10.47
CA SER A 85 9.14 16.79 11.14
C SER A 85 8.27 15.93 12.05
N LYS A 86 7.89 16.47 13.21
CA LYS A 86 6.87 15.84 14.07
C LYS A 86 5.54 15.69 13.32
N ALA A 87 5.17 16.68 12.50
CA ALA A 87 3.92 16.64 11.73
C ALA A 87 3.95 15.51 10.68
N ASP A 88 5.10 15.22 10.09
CA ASP A 88 5.26 14.09 9.16
C ASP A 88 5.00 12.76 9.89
N VAL A 89 5.56 12.60 11.09
CA VAL A 89 5.37 11.39 11.92
C VAL A 89 3.91 11.25 12.35
N ASP A 90 3.31 12.33 12.87
CA ASP A 90 1.92 12.34 13.34
C ASP A 90 0.95 12.03 12.18
N PHE A 91 1.18 12.61 10.99
CA PHE A 91 0.41 12.33 9.78
C PHE A 91 0.50 10.84 9.40
N MET A 92 1.71 10.28 9.33
CA MET A 92 1.89 8.88 8.92
C MET A 92 1.28 7.90 9.94
N GLN A 93 1.41 8.18 11.23
CA GLN A 93 0.78 7.36 12.28
C GLN A 93 -0.74 7.47 12.26
N GLY A 94 -1.26 8.68 12.07
CA GLY A 94 -2.69 8.94 11.97
C GLY A 94 -3.30 8.29 10.73
N MET A 95 -2.68 8.46 9.57
CA MET A 95 -3.18 7.92 8.32
C MET A 95 -3.14 6.37 8.31
N VAL A 96 -2.20 5.72 9.01
CA VAL A 96 -2.26 4.26 9.25
C VAL A 96 -3.52 3.85 10.01
N MET A 97 -3.91 4.60 11.05
CA MET A 97 -5.14 4.33 11.80
C MET A 97 -6.38 4.63 10.95
N HIS A 98 -6.34 5.75 10.21
CA HIS A 98 -7.43 6.21 9.35
C HIS A 98 -7.74 5.18 8.26
N HIS A 99 -6.74 4.74 7.50
CA HIS A 99 -6.85 3.68 6.50
C HIS A 99 -7.32 2.34 7.09
N GLY A 100 -6.93 2.05 8.33
CA GLY A 100 -7.38 0.85 9.03
C GLY A 100 -8.91 0.74 9.09
N GLN A 101 -9.63 1.85 9.28
CA GLN A 101 -11.10 1.83 9.30
C GLN A 101 -11.71 1.59 7.92
N ALA A 102 -11.15 2.14 6.84
CA ALA A 102 -11.63 1.85 5.49
C ALA A 102 -11.40 0.38 5.10
N VAL A 103 -10.29 -0.23 5.52
CA VAL A 103 -10.08 -1.67 5.37
C VAL A 103 -11.13 -2.47 6.15
N GLU A 104 -11.49 -2.04 7.36
CA GLU A 104 -12.60 -2.65 8.13
C GLU A 104 -13.94 -2.53 7.39
N MET A 105 -14.26 -1.35 6.85
CA MET A 105 -15.50 -1.12 6.09
C MET A 105 -15.57 -1.99 4.84
N THR A 106 -14.48 -2.08 4.06
CA THR A 106 -14.43 -2.88 2.82
C THR A 106 -14.52 -4.37 3.08
N ALA A 107 -14.07 -4.85 4.24
CA ALA A 107 -14.17 -6.25 4.64
C ALA A 107 -15.61 -6.75 4.82
N LEU A 108 -16.58 -5.85 5.02
CA LEU A 108 -18.01 -6.19 5.15
C LEU A 108 -18.66 -6.53 3.80
N ILE A 109 -18.13 -5.96 2.71
CA ILE A 109 -18.76 -6.00 1.38
C ILE A 109 -19.14 -7.41 0.91
N PRO A 110 -18.26 -8.45 1.01
CA PRO A 110 -18.57 -9.77 0.45
C PRO A 110 -19.80 -10.45 1.06
N SER A 111 -20.15 -10.13 2.31
CA SER A 111 -21.32 -10.70 3.00
C SER A 111 -22.55 -9.80 2.97
N HIS A 112 -22.38 -8.51 2.67
CA HIS A 112 -23.44 -7.51 2.86
C HIS A 112 -24.08 -7.04 1.56
N THR A 113 -23.45 -7.24 0.39
CA THR A 113 -24.03 -6.83 -0.89
C THR A 113 -23.58 -7.68 -2.09
N GLU A 114 -24.49 -7.86 -3.05
CA GLU A 114 -24.21 -8.46 -4.36
C GLU A 114 -24.00 -7.39 -5.47
N ASN A 115 -24.05 -6.11 -5.11
CA ASN A 115 -23.88 -5.02 -6.08
C ASN A 115 -22.44 -5.00 -6.64
N LYS A 116 -22.31 -5.35 -7.92
CA LYS A 116 -21.01 -5.44 -8.60
C LYS A 116 -20.22 -4.13 -8.58
N ALA A 117 -20.89 -2.98 -8.67
CA ALA A 117 -20.21 -1.69 -8.66
C ALA A 117 -19.61 -1.38 -7.29
N VAL A 118 -20.37 -1.63 -6.20
CA VAL A 118 -19.87 -1.49 -4.81
C VAL A 118 -18.76 -2.48 -4.52
N ARG A 119 -18.89 -3.73 -4.97
CA ARG A 119 -17.83 -4.74 -4.85
C ARG A 119 -16.54 -4.31 -5.55
N SER A 120 -16.65 -3.75 -6.75
CA SER A 120 -15.49 -3.32 -7.53
C SER A 120 -14.76 -2.13 -6.90
N ILE A 121 -15.47 -1.08 -6.48
CA ILE A 121 -14.83 0.07 -5.83
C ILE A 121 -14.26 -0.33 -4.45
N GLY A 122 -14.98 -1.17 -3.70
CA GLY A 122 -14.51 -1.66 -2.41
C GLY A 122 -13.24 -2.51 -2.48
N GLU A 123 -13.13 -3.38 -3.48
CA GLU A 123 -11.89 -4.15 -3.71
C GLU A 123 -10.71 -3.24 -4.03
N ARG A 124 -10.90 -2.24 -4.89
CA ARG A 124 -9.86 -1.25 -5.22
C ARG A 124 -9.37 -0.51 -3.98
N ILE A 125 -10.30 0.03 -3.18
CA ILE A 125 -10.00 0.74 -1.93
C ILE A 125 -9.26 -0.17 -0.95
N SER A 126 -9.74 -1.41 -0.77
CA SER A 126 -9.12 -2.36 0.14
C SER A 126 -7.67 -2.64 -0.22
N ILE A 127 -7.38 -2.84 -1.51
CA ILE A 127 -6.02 -3.10 -2.01
C ILE A 127 -5.14 -1.87 -1.84
N SER A 128 -5.55 -0.70 -2.36
CA SER A 128 -4.73 0.51 -2.31
C SER A 128 -4.43 0.89 -0.87
N GLN A 129 -5.45 0.99 -0.01
CA GLN A 129 -5.24 1.43 1.36
C GLN A 129 -4.44 0.43 2.20
N THR A 130 -4.57 -0.87 1.93
CA THR A 130 -3.70 -1.87 2.58
C THR A 130 -2.23 -1.70 2.18
N ASP A 131 -1.93 -1.41 0.92
CA ASP A 131 -0.56 -1.22 0.45
C ASP A 131 0.03 0.10 0.92
N GLU A 132 -0.78 1.16 0.96
CA GLU A 132 -0.44 2.46 1.54
C GLU A 132 -0.14 2.34 3.04
N MET A 133 -0.94 1.58 3.81
CA MET A 133 -0.62 1.27 5.21
C MET A 133 0.75 0.59 5.35
N LYS A 134 1.09 -0.35 4.46
CA LYS A 134 2.43 -0.99 4.50
C LYS A 134 3.53 0.03 4.19
N PHE A 135 3.31 0.92 3.23
CA PHE A 135 4.24 2.01 2.92
C PHE A 135 4.49 2.88 4.16
N MET A 136 3.42 3.39 4.79
CA MET A 136 3.54 4.27 5.95
C MET A 136 4.27 3.60 7.12
N ARG A 137 3.94 2.34 7.42
CA ARG A 137 4.63 1.57 8.47
C ARG A 137 6.11 1.38 8.18
N ARG A 138 6.49 1.11 6.93
CA ARG A 138 7.91 1.02 6.53
C ARG A 138 8.62 2.37 6.65
N TRP A 139 7.96 3.44 6.20
CA TRP A 139 8.50 4.79 6.27
C TRP A 139 8.79 5.21 7.73
N LEU A 140 7.86 4.91 8.65
CA LEU A 140 8.01 5.13 10.10
C LEU A 140 9.13 4.27 10.70
N ALA A 141 9.15 2.97 10.40
CA ALA A 141 10.15 2.05 10.93
C ALA A 141 11.58 2.42 10.49
N ALA A 142 11.77 2.83 9.23
CA ALA A 142 13.05 3.28 8.70
C ALA A 142 13.62 4.51 9.44
N ARG A 143 12.75 5.27 10.13
CA ARG A 143 13.08 6.48 10.90
C ARG A 143 13.01 6.25 12.41
N GLY A 144 12.95 4.99 12.85
CA GLY A 144 12.90 4.62 14.26
C GLY A 144 11.63 5.06 14.99
N GLN A 145 10.55 5.36 14.27
CA GLN A 145 9.28 5.80 14.84
C GLN A 145 8.34 4.62 15.06
N SER A 146 7.43 4.75 16.04
CA SER A 146 6.33 3.79 16.21
C SER A 146 5.46 3.76 14.95
N THR A 147 5.02 2.56 14.54
CA THR A 147 4.16 2.35 13.36
C THR A 147 2.67 2.64 13.60
N SER A 148 2.32 3.06 14.81
CA SER A 148 0.97 3.37 15.22
C SER A 148 1.04 4.54 16.20
N MET A 149 0.02 5.40 16.20
CA MET A 149 -0.13 6.35 17.30
C MET A 149 -0.18 5.55 18.60
N GLU A 150 0.69 5.92 19.54
CA GLU A 150 0.57 5.42 20.89
C GLU A 150 -0.70 6.03 21.47
N MET A 151 -1.75 5.21 21.55
CA MET A 151 -2.95 5.56 22.30
C MET A 151 -2.48 5.75 23.73
N ALA A 152 -2.21 6.99 24.13
CA ALA A 152 -2.00 7.33 25.52
C ALA A 152 -3.26 6.84 26.24
N ASN A 153 -3.12 5.72 26.93
CA ASN A 153 -4.18 4.99 27.60
C ASN A 153 -4.54 5.76 28.88
N MET A 154 -4.96 7.02 28.71
CA MET A 154 -5.40 7.92 29.76
C MET A 154 -6.90 7.70 29.92
N PRO A 155 -7.35 7.07 31.02
CA PRO A 155 -8.77 6.87 31.26
C PRO A 155 -9.48 8.23 31.33
N GLY A 156 -10.50 8.44 30.50
CA GLY A 156 -11.39 9.60 30.58
C GLY A 156 -11.04 10.80 29.69
N MET A 157 -10.07 10.69 28.77
CA MET A 157 -9.96 11.63 27.65
C MET A 157 -10.52 10.98 26.39
N ASP A 158 -11.71 11.43 25.96
CA ASP A 158 -12.16 11.19 24.59
C ASP A 158 -11.14 11.85 23.67
N MET A 159 -10.28 11.03 23.05
CA MET A 159 -9.39 11.52 22.01
C MET A 159 -10.27 12.07 20.88
N PRO A 160 -10.04 13.30 20.41
CA PRO A 160 -10.80 13.82 19.28
C PRO A 160 -10.62 12.86 18.10
N MET A 161 -11.73 12.32 17.60
CA MET A 161 -11.73 11.45 16.42
C MET A 161 -11.06 12.19 15.26
N MET A 162 -10.17 11.51 14.54
CA MET A 162 -9.58 12.08 13.34
C MET A 162 -10.68 12.48 12.33
N PRO A 163 -10.47 13.52 11.52
CA PRO A 163 -11.45 13.97 10.54
C PRO A 163 -11.98 12.83 9.68
N GLY A 164 -13.29 12.84 9.42
CA GLY A 164 -13.96 11.92 8.51
C GLY A 164 -14.16 10.47 9.02
N MET A 165 -13.49 10.04 10.08
CA MET A 165 -13.70 8.70 10.65
C MET A 165 -15.18 8.45 10.96
N LEU A 166 -15.69 7.27 10.62
CA LEU A 166 -17.01 6.83 11.04
C LEU A 166 -17.01 6.66 12.57
N THR A 167 -18.04 7.19 13.20
CA THR A 167 -18.30 6.96 14.62
C THR A 167 -18.62 5.49 14.89
N PRO A 168 -18.48 5.00 16.14
CA PRO A 168 -18.91 3.65 16.50
C PRO A 168 -20.34 3.33 16.08
N ALA A 169 -21.26 4.29 16.25
CA ALA A 169 -22.66 4.14 15.85
C ALA A 169 -22.84 4.03 14.32
N GLN A 170 -22.07 4.78 13.53
CA GLN A 170 -22.07 4.66 12.07
C GLN A 170 -21.50 3.31 11.60
N MET A 171 -20.41 2.85 12.21
CA MET A 171 -19.84 1.52 11.94
C MET A 171 -20.81 0.40 12.32
N ASP A 172 -21.52 0.53 13.44
CA ASP A 172 -22.56 -0.42 13.84
C ASP A 172 -23.73 -0.42 12.86
N ALA A 173 -24.22 0.74 12.42
CA ALA A 173 -25.25 0.80 11.39
C ALA A 173 -24.80 0.11 10.10
N LEU A 174 -23.57 0.36 9.65
CA LEU A 174 -22.99 -0.28 8.46
C LEU A 174 -22.88 -1.81 8.63
N ARG A 175 -22.49 -2.30 9.82
CA ARG A 175 -22.39 -3.74 10.12
C ARG A 175 -23.73 -4.47 10.06
N HIS A 176 -24.84 -3.80 10.40
CA HIS A 176 -26.16 -4.41 10.47
C HIS A 176 -26.97 -4.26 9.17
N ALA A 177 -26.63 -3.29 8.32
CA ALA A 177 -27.29 -3.08 7.04
C ALA A 177 -26.93 -4.18 6.03
N THR A 178 -27.82 -4.48 5.09
CA THR A 178 -27.54 -5.38 3.95
C THR A 178 -28.18 -4.84 2.67
N GLY A 179 -27.73 -5.33 1.52
CA GLY A 179 -28.27 -4.98 0.21
C GLY A 179 -28.16 -3.48 -0.09
N ALA A 180 -29.26 -2.89 -0.56
CA ALA A 180 -29.27 -1.49 -0.97
C ALA A 180 -29.00 -0.49 0.17
N GLU A 181 -29.42 -0.81 1.40
CA GLU A 181 -29.14 0.02 2.57
C GLU A 181 -27.64 0.01 2.90
N PHE A 182 -27.02 -1.17 2.86
CA PHE A 182 -25.57 -1.29 3.02
C PHE A 182 -24.82 -0.53 1.93
N ASP A 183 -25.22 -0.66 0.67
CA ASP A 183 -24.60 0.08 -0.44
C ASP A 183 -24.58 1.59 -0.17
N HIS A 184 -25.72 2.15 0.27
CA HIS A 184 -25.84 3.57 0.54
C HIS A 184 -24.96 3.99 1.73
N LEU A 185 -25.03 3.28 2.86
CA LEU A 185 -24.22 3.56 4.04
C LEU A 185 -22.72 3.42 3.77
N PHE A 186 -22.32 2.42 2.99
CA PHE A 186 -20.92 2.22 2.59
C PHE A 186 -20.42 3.40 1.76
N LEU A 187 -21.14 3.79 0.69
CA LEU A 187 -20.72 4.87 -0.20
C LEU A 187 -20.67 6.21 0.53
N THR A 188 -21.71 6.54 1.31
CA THR A 188 -21.76 7.78 2.08
C THR A 188 -20.71 7.83 3.18
N GLY A 189 -20.52 6.72 3.91
CA GLY A 189 -19.48 6.60 4.92
C GLY A 189 -18.09 6.72 4.32
N MET A 190 -17.82 6.04 3.19
CA MET A 190 -16.50 6.08 2.57
C MET A 190 -16.19 7.46 1.95
N MET A 191 -17.20 8.19 1.44
CA MET A 191 -17.02 9.60 1.06
C MET A 191 -16.69 10.50 2.26
N GLN A 192 -17.35 10.30 3.41
CA GLN A 192 -17.04 11.02 4.64
C GLN A 192 -15.60 10.74 5.08
N HIS A 193 -15.21 9.46 5.08
CA HIS A 193 -13.88 8.98 5.44
C HIS A 193 -12.81 9.61 4.54
N HIS A 194 -12.95 9.50 3.22
CA HIS A 194 -12.05 10.11 2.25
C HIS A 194 -11.96 11.63 2.42
N GLY A 195 -13.08 12.31 2.66
CA GLY A 195 -13.09 13.75 2.95
C GLY A 195 -12.22 14.11 4.16
N GLY A 196 -12.18 13.25 5.17
CA GLY A 196 -11.29 13.37 6.32
C GLY A 196 -9.81 13.23 5.96
N ALA A 197 -9.47 12.27 5.11
CA ALA A 197 -8.09 12.09 4.63
C ALA A 197 -7.58 13.34 3.88
N LEU A 198 -8.44 14.00 3.08
CA LEU A 198 -8.10 15.25 2.39
C LEU A 198 -7.79 16.39 3.38
N VAL A 199 -8.50 16.45 4.50
CA VAL A 199 -8.22 17.42 5.58
C VAL A 199 -6.86 17.12 6.21
N MET A 200 -6.56 15.86 6.50
CA MET A 200 -5.26 15.47 7.07
C MET A 200 -4.09 15.80 6.14
N VAL A 201 -4.23 15.57 4.83
CA VAL A 201 -3.21 15.96 3.84
C VAL A 201 -3.04 17.48 3.78
N LYS A 202 -4.13 18.23 3.84
CA LYS A 202 -4.07 19.70 3.91
C LYS A 202 -3.34 20.16 5.17
N ASP A 203 -3.68 19.62 6.34
CA ASP A 203 -3.07 20.00 7.61
C ASP A 203 -1.57 19.67 7.63
N LEU A 204 -1.16 18.56 7.02
CA LEU A 204 0.25 18.21 6.82
C LEU A 204 0.97 19.31 6.02
N PHE A 205 0.45 19.71 4.86
CA PHE A 205 1.12 20.69 4.02
C PHE A 205 1.06 22.13 4.55
N ASP A 206 0.09 22.45 5.41
CA ASP A 206 0.03 23.73 6.11
C ASP A 206 1.02 23.80 7.30
N ALA A 207 1.51 22.66 7.79
CA ALA A 207 2.41 22.61 8.94
C ALA A 207 3.84 23.08 8.57
N PRO A 208 4.42 24.06 9.30
CA PRO A 208 5.76 24.56 9.01
C PRO A 208 6.83 23.47 9.06
N GLY A 209 7.59 23.33 7.97
CA GLY A 209 8.70 22.38 7.87
C GLY A 209 8.28 20.92 7.65
N ALA A 210 6.99 20.63 7.52
CA ALA A 210 6.49 19.32 7.13
C ALA A 210 6.51 19.13 5.59
N GLY A 211 6.30 17.91 5.13
CA GLY A 211 6.14 17.60 3.71
C GLY A 211 7.40 17.77 2.86
N GLN A 212 8.58 17.86 3.48
CA GLN A 212 9.86 18.08 2.77
C GLN A 212 10.52 16.78 2.30
N ASP A 213 10.15 15.65 2.91
CA ASP A 213 10.60 14.32 2.50
C ASP A 213 9.88 13.92 1.20
N ALA A 214 10.66 13.61 0.15
CA ALA A 214 10.11 13.36 -1.18
C ALA A 214 9.15 12.16 -1.22
N ASP A 215 9.49 11.06 -0.53
CA ASP A 215 8.64 9.87 -0.50
C ASP A 215 7.29 10.18 0.18
N LEU A 216 7.31 10.96 1.25
CA LEU A 216 6.09 11.38 1.96
C LEU A 216 5.28 12.40 1.13
N PHE A 217 5.94 13.35 0.46
CA PHE A 217 5.26 14.33 -0.40
C PHE A 217 4.52 13.65 -1.54
N ASP A 218 5.18 12.72 -2.23
CA ASP A 218 4.60 11.94 -3.33
C ASP A 218 3.41 11.11 -2.82
N PHE A 219 3.60 10.41 -1.69
CA PHE A 219 2.53 9.65 -1.05
C PHE A 219 1.31 10.51 -0.69
N ALA A 220 1.51 11.64 0.00
CA ALA A 220 0.41 12.52 0.40
C ALA A 220 -0.33 13.13 -0.81
N THR A 221 0.39 13.44 -1.88
CA THR A 221 -0.18 13.91 -3.15
C THR A 221 -1.01 12.82 -3.82
N ASP A 222 -0.52 11.57 -3.84
CA ASP A 222 -1.24 10.43 -4.39
C ASP A 222 -2.52 10.12 -3.61
N VAL A 223 -2.48 10.23 -2.27
CA VAL A 223 -3.66 10.11 -1.40
C VAL A 223 -4.68 11.20 -1.76
N ASP A 224 -4.29 12.48 -1.82
CA ASP A 224 -5.23 13.57 -2.16
C ASP A 224 -5.91 13.34 -3.52
N ASN A 225 -5.12 13.00 -4.55
CA ASN A 225 -5.62 12.78 -5.90
C ASN A 225 -6.57 11.58 -5.99
N THR A 226 -6.15 10.44 -5.43
CA THR A 226 -6.91 9.19 -5.50
C THR A 226 -8.21 9.30 -4.72
N GLN A 227 -8.16 9.81 -3.49
CA GLN A 227 -9.34 9.95 -2.63
C GLN A 227 -10.37 10.93 -3.25
N ARG A 228 -9.93 12.02 -3.90
CA ARG A 228 -10.83 12.91 -4.66
C ARG A 228 -11.49 12.21 -5.84
N ALA A 229 -10.76 11.39 -6.58
CA ALA A 229 -11.32 10.64 -7.70
C ALA A 229 -12.34 9.61 -7.23
N GLU A 230 -12.05 8.90 -6.14
CA GLU A 230 -12.96 7.91 -5.55
C GLU A 230 -14.22 8.55 -4.97
N ILE A 231 -14.11 9.71 -4.32
CA ILE A 231 -15.29 10.50 -3.90
C ILE A 231 -16.20 10.77 -5.09
N LYS A 232 -15.66 11.23 -6.22
CA LYS A 232 -16.47 11.52 -7.42
C LYS A 232 -17.14 10.27 -7.98
N ILE A 233 -16.43 9.13 -7.99
CA ILE A 233 -17.00 7.85 -8.42
C ILE A 233 -18.18 7.47 -7.53
N MET A 234 -18.01 7.52 -6.20
CA MET A 234 -19.07 7.17 -5.25
C MET A 234 -20.27 8.13 -5.33
N GLN A 235 -20.03 9.43 -5.54
CA GLN A 235 -21.09 10.41 -5.79
C GLN A 235 -21.92 10.05 -7.03
N ASN A 236 -21.26 9.65 -8.12
CA ASN A 236 -21.97 9.24 -9.34
C ASN A 236 -22.77 7.95 -9.12
N MET A 237 -22.21 6.98 -8.40
CA MET A 237 -22.91 5.74 -8.06
C MET A 237 -24.18 5.97 -7.22
N LEU A 238 -24.21 7.00 -6.37
CA LEU A 238 -25.41 7.36 -5.62
C LEU A 238 -26.46 8.03 -6.51
N LYS A 239 -26.07 8.93 -7.42
CA LYS A 239 -26.99 9.59 -8.36
C LYS A 239 -27.66 8.63 -9.33
N GLU A 240 -26.95 7.59 -9.78
CA GLU A 240 -27.51 6.57 -10.69
C GLU A 240 -28.57 5.67 -10.02
N LYS A 241 -28.71 5.73 -8.69
CA LYS A 241 -29.69 4.97 -7.91
C LYS A 241 -30.95 5.78 -7.56
N GLU A 242 -30.97 7.09 -7.84
CA GLU A 242 -32.13 7.99 -7.69
C GLU A 242 -33.01 7.96 -8.95
#